data_AF-A0A1C6BS29-F1
#
_entry.id   AF-A0A1C6BS29-F1
#
_cell.length_a   1.000
_cell.length_b   1.000
_cell.length_c   1.000
_cell.angle_alpha   90.00
_cell.angle_beta   90.00
_cell.angle_gamma   90.00
#
_symmetry.space_group_name_H-M   'P 1'
#
loop_
_entity.id
_entity.type
_entity.pdbx_description
1 polymer ?
#
loop_
_entity_poly.entity_id
_entity_poly.type
_entity_poly.pdbx_seq_one_letter_code
_entity_poly.pdbx_strand_id
1 'polypeptide(L)' 'MSKKRAPGRSLDELMELITECRQSGLTDAAWCNEHGISPSCFYNAVTRLRKKTCQIPDPAPKDSSLDLTSHKQDYR' A
#
# COMPACT_ATOMS: atom_id res chain seq x y z
N MET A 1 -26.31 -17.30 17.71
CA MET A 1 -25.35 -17.76 16.68
C MET A 1 -24.14 -16.83 16.68
N SER A 2 -23.09 -17.20 17.41
CA SER A 2 -21.83 -16.45 17.42
C SER A 2 -21.18 -16.63 16.06
N LYS A 3 -21.29 -15.63 15.19
CA LYS A 3 -20.60 -15.59 13.90
C LYS A 3 -19.11 -15.64 14.21
N LYS A 4 -18.53 -16.85 14.14
CA LYS A 4 -17.09 -17.05 14.20
C LYS A 4 -16.54 -16.20 13.06
N ARG A 5 -15.95 -15.06 13.39
CA ARG A 5 -15.32 -14.19 12.41
C ARG A 5 -14.26 -15.08 11.76
N ALA A 6 -14.40 -15.34 10.46
CA ALA A 6 -13.38 -16.05 9.69
C ALA A 6 -12.02 -15.45 10.07
N PRO A 7 -10.96 -16.27 10.25
CA PRO A 7 -9.64 -15.75 10.55
C PRO A 7 -9.34 -14.66 9.52
N GLY A 8 -9.27 -13.41 9.98
CA GLY A 8 -9.20 -12.29 9.06
C GLY A 8 -7.94 -12.46 8.23
N ARG A 9 -8.07 -12.38 6.89
CA ARG A 9 -6.98 -12.59 5.93
C ARG A 9 -5.62 -12.11 6.46
N SER A 10 -4.62 -12.99 6.36
CA SER A 10 -3.24 -12.79 6.79
C SER A 10 -2.61 -11.62 6.03
N LEU A 11 -1.47 -11.09 6.49
CA LEU A 11 -0.80 -9.99 5.79
C LEU A 11 -0.42 -10.38 4.35
N ASP A 12 0.09 -11.60 4.17
CA ASP A 12 0.49 -12.13 2.87
C ASP A 12 -0.70 -12.30 1.93
N GLU A 13 -1.85 -12.79 2.44
CA GLU A 13 -3.07 -12.88 1.64
C GLU A 13 -3.60 -11.49 1.20
N LEU A 14 -3.38 -10.44 2.00
CA LEU A 14 -3.71 -9.07 1.58
C LEU A 14 -2.74 -8.56 0.52
N MET A 15 -1.45 -8.90 0.63
CA MET A 15 -0.42 -8.54 -0.34
C MET A 15 -0.68 -9.20 -1.69
N GLU A 16 -0.94 -10.50 -1.69
CA GLU A 16 -1.23 -11.28 -2.90
C GLU A 16 -2.46 -10.72 -3.62
N LEU A 17 -3.56 -10.51 -2.89
CA LEU A 17 -4.79 -9.92 -3.41
C LEU A 17 -4.58 -8.55 -4.07
N ILE A 18 -3.81 -7.67 -3.43
CA ILE A 18 -3.55 -6.33 -3.98
C ILE A 18 -2.61 -6.43 -5.17
N THR A 19 -1.64 -7.34 -5.13
CA THR A 19 -0.69 -7.58 -6.22
C THR A 19 -1.41 -8.11 -7.46
N GLU A 20 -2.30 -9.09 -7.32
CA GLU A 20 -3.15 -9.60 -8.40
C GLU A 20 -4.00 -8.48 -9.01
N CYS A 21 -4.66 -7.66 -8.17
CA CYS A 21 -5.43 -6.53 -8.66
C CYS A 21 -4.58 -5.57 -9.49
N ARG A 22 -3.36 -5.25 -9.06
CA ARG A 22 -2.45 -4.35 -9.80
C ARG A 22 -1.90 -5.00 -11.06
N GLN A 23 -1.63 -6.30 -11.05
CA GLN A 23 -1.13 -7.04 -12.21
C GLN A 23 -2.20 -7.29 -13.28
N SER A 24 -3.49 -7.31 -12.89
CA SER A 24 -4.59 -7.51 -13.82
C SER A 24 -4.71 -6.39 -14.88
N GLY A 25 -4.17 -5.20 -14.59
CA GLY A 25 -4.34 -4.02 -15.45
C GLY A 25 -5.76 -3.44 -15.44
N LEU A 26 -6.65 -3.97 -14.60
CA LEU A 26 -8.02 -3.52 -14.44
C LEU A 26 -8.11 -2.40 -13.40
N THR A 27 -9.22 -1.66 -13.45
CA THR A 27 -9.57 -0.77 -12.34
C THR A 27 -9.94 -1.59 -11.11
N ASP A 28 -9.65 -1.06 -9.91
CA ASP A 28 -9.97 -1.72 -8.63
C ASP A 28 -11.44 -2.22 -8.59
N ALA A 29 -12.38 -1.44 -9.14
CA ALA A 29 -13.80 -1.78 -9.18
C ALA A 29 -14.13 -2.94 -10.14
N ALA A 30 -13.52 -2.96 -11.34
CA ALA A 30 -13.72 -4.05 -12.30
C ALA A 30 -13.14 -5.36 -11.79
N TRP A 31 -11.92 -5.31 -11.25
CA TRP A 31 -11.27 -6.47 -10.64
C TRP A 31 -12.08 -7.03 -9.46
N CYS A 32 -12.58 -6.15 -8.59
CA CYS A 32 -13.48 -6.53 -7.51
C CYS A 32 -14.75 -7.24 -8.02
N ASN A 33 -15.35 -6.75 -9.10
CA ASN A 33 -16.54 -7.35 -9.70
C ASN A 33 -16.27 -8.75 -10.26
N GLU A 34 -15.16 -8.95 -10.97
CA GLU A 34 -14.78 -10.26 -11.54
C GLU A 34 -14.41 -11.28 -10.46
N HIS A 35 -13.74 -10.84 -9.40
CA HIS A 35 -13.31 -11.72 -8.30
C HIS A 35 -14.38 -11.90 -7.21
N GLY A 36 -15.58 -11.31 -7.38
CA GLY A 36 -16.67 -11.41 -6.41
C GLY A 36 -16.35 -10.75 -5.06
N ILE A 37 -15.47 -9.75 -5.06
CA ILE A 37 -15.01 -9.04 -3.87
C ILE A 37 -15.80 -7.73 -3.77
N SER A 38 -16.38 -7.46 -2.60
CA SER A 38 -16.95 -6.14 -2.33
C SER A 38 -15.85 -5.07 -2.37
N PRO A 39 -16.06 -3.91 -3.02
CA PRO A 39 -15.12 -2.79 -2.98
C PRO A 39 -14.72 -2.39 -1.56
N SER A 40 -15.65 -2.47 -0.60
CA SER A 40 -15.37 -2.20 0.82
C SER A 40 -14.40 -3.19 1.43
N CYS A 41 -14.47 -4.48 1.05
CA CYS A 41 -13.51 -5.50 1.47
C CYS A 41 -12.12 -5.20 0.90
N PHE A 42 -12.04 -4.82 -0.37
CA PHE A 42 -10.80 -4.46 -1.04
C PHE A 42 -10.12 -3.25 -0.41
N TYR A 43 -10.82 -2.14 -0.21
CA TYR A 43 -10.22 -0.95 0.41
C TYR A 43 -9.87 -1.16 1.90
N ASN A 44 -10.60 -2.02 2.60
CA ASN A 44 -10.20 -2.46 3.95
C ASN A 44 -8.90 -3.28 3.92
N ALA A 45 -8.72 -4.15 2.92
CA ALA A 45 -7.48 -4.89 2.70
C ALA A 45 -6.30 -3.92 2.47
N VAL A 46 -6.46 -2.95 1.55
CA VAL A 46 -5.45 -1.92 1.26
C VAL A 46 -5.09 -1.10 2.50
N THR A 47 -6.11 -0.70 3.28
CA THR A 47 -5.88 0.08 4.51
C THR A 47 -5.14 -0.72 5.57
N ARG A 48 -5.51 -1.99 5.78
CA ARG A 48 -4.82 -2.89 6.72
C ARG A 48 -3.39 -3.16 6.26
N LEU A 49 -3.18 -3.31 4.96
CA LEU A 49 -1.86 -3.52 4.40
C LEU A 49 -0.97 -2.31 4.68
N ARG A 50 -1.41 -1.10 4.30
CA ARG A 50 -0.66 0.14 4.54
C ARG A 50 -0.32 0.34 6.01
N LYS A 51 -1.25 0.06 6.93
CA LYS A 51 -0.98 0.17 8.38
C LYS A 51 0.12 -0.78 8.85
N LYS A 52 0.22 -1.98 8.27
CA LYS A 52 1.22 -2.98 8.64
C LYS A 52 2.56 -2.73 7.98
N THR A 53 2.58 -2.31 6.71
CA THR A 53 3.80 -2.09 5.92
C THR A 53 4.43 -0.72 6.15
N CYS A 54 3.63 0.33 6.40
CA CYS A 54 4.13 1.67 6.70
C CYS A 54 4.49 1.86 8.19
N GLN A 55 4.94 0.82 8.90
CA GLN A 55 5.73 1.02 10.10
C GLN A 55 7.07 1.61 9.66
N ILE A 56 7.11 2.95 9.55
CA ILE A 56 8.35 3.70 9.34
C ILE A 56 9.19 3.45 10.61
N PRO A 57 10.40 2.87 10.52
CA PRO A 57 11.29 2.84 11.66
C PRO A 57 11.56 4.28 12.10
N ASP A 58 11.62 4.51 13.43
CA ASP A 58 11.83 5.83 14.04
C ASP A 58 12.92 6.59 13.26
N PRO A 59 12.72 7.87 12.89
CA PRO A 59 13.67 8.59 12.07
C PRO A 59 15.05 8.52 12.71
N ALA A 60 16.00 7.90 12.01
CA ALA A 60 17.40 7.91 12.41
C ALA A 60 17.80 9.37 12.72
N PRO A 61 18.55 9.62 13.81
CA PRO A 61 18.88 10.97 14.24
C PRO A 61 19.61 11.70 13.11
N LYS A 62 18.85 12.59 12.46
CA LYS A 62 19.23 13.77 11.68
C LYS A 62 20.73 14.12 11.78
N ASP A 63 21.53 13.57 10.87
CA ASP A 63 22.77 14.22 10.43
C ASP A 63 22.42 15.10 9.23
N SER A 64 22.13 16.36 9.55
CA SER A 64 21.89 17.43 8.61
C SER A 64 23.19 17.84 7.94
N SER A 65 23.54 17.23 6.81
CA SER A 65 24.57 17.76 5.90
C SER A 65 24.40 17.20 4.47
N LEU A 66 23.41 17.69 3.75
CA LEU A 66 23.42 17.65 2.29
C LEU A 66 22.88 18.98 1.77
N ASP A 67 23.73 19.99 1.87
CA ASP A 67 23.56 21.25 1.15
C ASP A 67 23.92 21.01 -0.32
N LEU A 68 22.91 20.73 -1.16
CA LEU A 68 23.03 20.83 -2.62
C LEU A 68 22.51 22.21 -3.05
N THR A 69 23.25 23.28 -2.79
CA THR A 69 23.12 24.52 -3.55
C THR A 69 24.49 25.08 -3.88
N SER A 70 25.10 24.58 -4.96
CA SER A 70 26.21 25.23 -5.67
C SER A 70 26.41 24.49 -7.00
N HIS A 71 26.39 25.04 -8.21
CA HIS A 71 26.58 26.41 -8.67
C HIS A 71 25.82 26.64 -10.00
N LYS A 72 25.16 27.79 -10.07
CA LYS A 72 24.94 28.72 -11.21
C LYS A 72 25.14 28.17 -12.64
N GLN A 73 24.04 28.11 -13.40
CA GLN A 73 24.07 28.37 -14.85
C GLN A 73 24.59 29.79 -15.08
N ASP A 74 25.66 29.94 -15.86
CA ASP A 74 25.88 31.17 -16.61
C ASP A 74 25.79 30.85 -18.09
N TYR A 75 24.95 31.64 -18.75
CA TYR A 75 24.67 31.62 -20.16
C TYR A 75 25.67 32.58 -20.81
N ARG A 76 26.33 32.11 -21.88
CA ARG A 76 26.71 32.84 -23.11
C ARG A 76 28.10 32.45 -23.61
#